data_AF-A0A522LDT5-F1
#
_entry.id   AF-A0A522LDT5-F1
#
_cell.length_a   1.000
_cell.length_b   1.000
_cell.length_c   1.000
_cell.angle_alpha   90.00
_cell.angle_beta   90.00
_cell.angle_gamma   90.00
#
_symmetry.space_group_name_H-M   'P 1'
#
loop_
_entity.id
_entity.type
_entity.pdbx_description
1 polymer ?
#
loop_
_entity_poly.entity_id
_entity_poly.type
_entity_poly.pdbx_seq_one_letter_code
_entity_poly.pdbx_strand_id
1 'polypeptide(L)' 'VADNGRGFSPAAPRKPHSLGLMGLCGRAHLLKGSINVDSQVGKGTRIVVRIPTAEAEAAT' A
#
# COMPACT_ATOMS: atom_id res chain seq x y z
N VAL A 1 5.10 -6.89 -1.29
CA VAL A 1 6.04 -6.53 -2.38
C VAL A 1 7.13 -5.65 -1.80
N ALA A 2 8.39 -5.83 -2.19
CA ALA A 2 9.51 -5.01 -1.72
C ALA A 2 10.54 -4.81 -2.84
N ASP A 3 11.18 -3.63 -2.85
CA ASP A 3 12.30 -3.29 -3.72
C ASP A 3 13.40 -2.57 -2.92
N ASN A 4 14.61 -2.55 -3.49
CA ASN A 4 15.78 -1.83 -2.99
C ASN A 4 16.11 -0.60 -3.87
N GLY A 5 15.09 -0.01 -4.50
CA GLY A 5 15.24 1.12 -5.41
C GLY A 5 15.49 2.46 -4.69
N ARG A 6 15.21 3.57 -5.38
CA ARG A 6 15.46 4.92 -4.83
C ARG A 6 14.54 5.31 -3.66
N GLY A 7 13.42 4.61 -3.48
CA GLY A 7 12.37 5.01 -2.54
C GLY A 7 11.81 6.42 -2.76
N PHE A 8 10.92 6.86 -1.88
CA PHE A 8 10.34 8.20 -1.89
C PHE A 8 9.91 8.58 -0.46
N SER A 9 9.59 9.85 -0.22
CA SER A 9 8.98 10.29 1.04
C SER A 9 7.46 10.09 0.97
N PRO A 10 6.85 9.25 1.85
CA PRO A 10 5.41 9.08 1.89
C PRO A 10 4.66 10.36 2.30
N ALA A 11 5.34 11.27 3.01
CA ALA A 11 4.79 12.57 3.43
C ALA A 11 4.85 13.64 2.32
N ALA A 12 5.53 13.37 1.20
CA ALA A 12 5.60 14.32 0.10
C ALA A 12 4.20 14.50 -0.55
N PRO A 13 3.91 15.69 -1.12
CA PRO A 13 2.67 15.91 -1.85
C PRO A 13 2.47 14.86 -2.95
N ARG A 14 1.25 14.36 -3.08
CA ARG A 14 0.90 13.46 -4.18
C ARG A 14 1.15 14.15 -5.51
N LYS A 15 1.77 13.43 -6.43
CA LYS A 15 1.97 13.90 -7.79
C LYS A 15 0.61 13.98 -8.50
N PRO A 16 0.28 15.10 -9.18
CA PRO A 16 -0.90 15.19 -10.02
C PRO A 16 -0.95 14.02 -11.02
N HIS A 17 -2.15 13.48 -11.25
CA HIS A 17 -2.40 12.36 -12.19
C HIS A 17 -1.71 11.03 -11.86
N SER A 18 -1.12 10.87 -10.66
CA SER A 18 -0.55 9.57 -10.25
C SER A 18 -1.62 8.62 -9.72
N LEU A 19 -1.89 7.52 -10.45
CA LEU A 19 -2.98 6.60 -10.12
C LEU A 19 -2.52 5.36 -9.33
N GLY A 20 -1.23 5.02 -9.32
CA GLY A 20 -0.72 3.75 -8.77
C GLY A 20 -1.12 3.50 -7.30
N LEU A 21 -0.61 4.30 -6.37
CA LEU A 21 -0.90 4.15 -4.93
C LEU A 21 -2.36 4.44 -4.58
N MET A 22 -3.02 5.35 -5.32
CA MET A 22 -4.45 5.63 -5.14
C MET A 22 -5.27 4.39 -5.48
N GLY A 23 -5.00 3.76 -6.62
CA GLY A 23 -5.67 2.55 -7.06
C GLY A 23 -5.39 1.38 -6.14
N LEU A 24 -4.17 1.26 -5.59
CA LEU A 24 -3.85 0.27 -4.56
C LEU A 24 -4.68 0.48 -3.28
N CYS A 25 -4.79 1.72 -2.80
CA CYS A 25 -5.61 2.05 -1.64
C CYS A 25 -7.10 1.75 -1.89
N GLY A 26 -7.64 2.19 -3.03
CA GLY A 26 -9.03 1.93 -3.41
C GLY A 26 -9.35 0.43 -3.52
N ARG A 27 -8.44 -0.37 -4.12
CA ARG A 27 -8.60 -1.83 -4.20
C ARG A 27 -8.52 -2.51 -2.84
N ALA A 28 -7.58 -2.11 -1.98
CA ALA A 28 -7.49 -2.64 -0.62
C ALA A 28 -8.78 -2.35 0.16
N HIS A 29 -9.31 -1.12 0.06
CA HIS A 29 -10.57 -0.72 0.69
C HIS A 29 -11.78 -1.52 0.17
N LEU A 30 -11.91 -1.69 -1.14
CA LEU A 30 -13.01 -2.46 -1.76
C LEU A 30 -13.06 -3.90 -1.24
N LEU A 31 -11.89 -4.48 -0.94
CA LEU A 31 -11.75 -5.82 -0.42
C LEU A 31 -11.76 -5.89 1.11
N LYS A 32 -12.24 -4.83 1.79
CA LYS A 32 -12.24 -4.69 3.27
C LYS A 32 -10.86 -4.92 3.91
N GLY A 33 -9.81 -4.65 3.15
CA GLY A 33 -8.43 -4.84 3.56
C GLY A 33 -7.78 -3.59 4.10
N SER A 34 -6.51 -3.73 4.44
CA SER A 34 -5.62 -2.64 4.83
C SER A 34 -4.38 -2.61 3.96
N ILE A 35 -3.78 -1.43 3.84
CA ILE A 35 -2.54 -1.19 3.11
C ILE A 35 -1.58 -0.38 3.97
N ASN A 36 -0.31 -0.78 3.98
CA ASN A 36 0.78 -0.01 4.54
C ASN A 36 1.88 0.15 3.48
N VAL A 37 2.34 1.38 3.30
CA VAL A 37 3.41 1.76 2.38
C VAL A 37 4.53 2.35 3.19
N ASP A 38 5.64 1.63 3.25
CA ASP A 38 6.87 2.07 3.88
C ASP A 38 7.89 2.40 2.77
N SER A 39 8.39 3.63 2.77
CA SER A 39 9.41 4.06 1.82
C SER A 39 10.25 5.15 2.42
N GLN A 40 11.54 5.12 2.09
CA GLN A 40 12.48 6.18 2.43
C GLN A 40 13.42 6.38 1.25
N VAL A 41 13.75 7.65 0.97
CA VAL A 41 14.73 8.00 -0.08
C VAL A 41 16.05 7.27 0.19
N GLY A 42 16.51 6.51 -0.81
CA GLY A 42 17.73 5.70 -0.77
C GLY A 42 17.59 4.31 -0.11
N LYS A 43 16.39 3.92 0.36
CA LYS A 43 16.15 2.63 1.04
C LYS A 43 15.21 1.68 0.31
N GLY A 44 14.64 2.12 -0.81
CA GLY A 44 13.63 1.36 -1.55
C GLY A 44 12.22 1.57 -1.03
N THR A 45 11.34 0.63 -1.36
CA THR A 45 9.91 0.67 -1.01
C THR A 45 9.43 -0.71 -0.58
N ARG A 46 8.61 -0.75 0.47
CA ARG A 46 7.88 -1.93 0.89
C ARG A 46 6.39 -1.63 0.95
N ILE A 47 5.60 -2.43 0.26
CA ILE A 47 4.13 -2.35 0.26
C ILE A 47 3.58 -3.66 0.83
N VAL A 48 2.78 -3.52 1.89
CA VAL A 48 2.02 -4.60 2.52
C VAL A 48 0.55 -4.35 2.34
N VAL A 49 -0.17 -5.33 1.78
CA VAL A 49 -1.62 -5.33 1.70
C VAL A 49 -2.11 -6.55 2.47
N ARG A 50 -3.11 -6.37 3.33
CA ARG A 50 -3.76 -7.44 4.08
C ARG A 50 -5.22 -7.46 3.68
N ILE A 51 -5.67 -8.58 3.11
CA ILE A 51 -7.06 -8.78 2.70
C ILE A 51 -7.65 -9.88 3.59
N PRO A 52 -8.79 -9.66 4.26
CA PRO A 52 -9.46 -10.72 5.00
C PRO A 52 -9.93 -11.82 4.04
N THR A 53 -9.76 -13.07 4.45
CA THR A 53 -10.32 -14.24 3.75
C THR A 53 -11.60 -14.69 4.46
N ALA A 54 -12.44 -15.49 3.80
CA ALA A 54 -13.72 -15.96 4.34
C ALA A 54 -13.59 -16.67 5.71
N GLU A 55 -12.44 -17.29 5.98
CA GLU A 55 -12.13 -17.96 7.24
C GLU A 55 -11.86 -16.96 8.39
N ALA A 56 -11.39 -15.75 8.08
CA ALA A 56 -11.10 -14.71 9.06
C ALA A 56 -12.31 -13.83 9.42
N GLU A 57 -13.32 -13.74 8.54
CA GLU A 57 -14.60 -13.04 8.84
C GLU A 57 -15.49 -13.84 9.79
N ALA A 58 -15.41 -15.18 9.77
CA ALA A 58 -16.23 -16.06 10.62
C ALA A 58 -15.69 -16.24 12.06
N ALA A 59 -14.47 -15.76 12.34
CA ALA A 59 -13.81 -15.92 13.64
C ALA A 59 -14.03 -14.73 14.60
N THR A 60 -14.99 -13.85 14.33
CA THR A 60 -15.36 -12.69 15.16
C THR A 60 -16.85 -12.78 15.54
#